data_AF-A0A7V9V590-F1
#
_entry.id   AF-A0A7V9V590-F1
#
_cell.length_a   1.000
_cell.length_b   1.000
_cell.length_c   1.000
_cell.angle_alpha   90.00
_cell.angle_beta   90.00
_cell.angle_gamma   90.00
#
_symmetry.space_group_name_H-M   'P 1'
#
loop_
_entity.id
_entity.type
_entity.pdbx_description
1 polymer ?
#
loop_
_entity_poly.entity_id
_entity_poly.type
_entity_poly.pdbx_seq_one_letter_code
_entity_poly.pdbx_strand_id
1 'polypeptide(L)'
;MATASSAPLTNSLAHQLANFACTLEYEDLGKNTVHEVKRRLIDSLGCALGAWNEEPCTIARGLATEFSAKLGATVIGTTHKAPPDWAAFANGCCIRYFDYNDTYLSKEPAHPSDNFSAVFAIGEAVDATGREIITAAAIAYEVQCRFCDQASIRARGWDHPTYGAFSTALA
;
A
#
# COMPACT_ATOMS: atom_id res chain seq x y z
N MET A 1 -8.80 -46.28 -5.61
CA MET A 1 -8.56 -44.94 -5.03
C MET A 1 -7.05 -44.73 -5.01
N ALA A 2 -6.52 -43.98 -5.98
CA ALA A 2 -5.12 -43.58 -5.97
C ALA A 2 -5.01 -42.30 -5.14
N THR A 3 -4.30 -42.36 -4.02
CA THR A 3 -3.93 -41.20 -3.22
C THR A 3 -2.98 -40.35 -4.05
N ALA A 4 -3.41 -39.15 -4.44
CA ALA A 4 -2.52 -38.16 -5.01
C ALA A 4 -1.43 -37.85 -3.97
N SER A 5 -0.21 -38.26 -4.25
CA SER A 5 0.97 -37.83 -3.50
C SER A 5 1.12 -36.33 -3.71
N SER A 6 0.93 -35.54 -2.65
CA SER A 6 1.26 -34.11 -2.68
C SER A 6 2.78 -34.00 -2.84
N ALA A 7 3.23 -33.51 -3.98
CA ALA A 7 4.62 -33.07 -4.12
C ALA A 7 4.96 -32.11 -2.96
N PRO A 8 6.17 -32.18 -2.38
CA PRO A 8 6.56 -31.23 -1.35
C PRO A 8 6.39 -29.82 -1.92
N LEU A 9 5.83 -28.89 -1.12
CA LEU A 9 5.68 -27.48 -1.48
C LEU A 9 7.07 -26.91 -1.81
N THR A 10 7.48 -27.03 -3.08
CA THR A 10 8.62 -26.31 -3.62
C THR A 10 8.36 -24.83 -3.42
N ASN A 11 9.34 -24.11 -2.88
CA ASN A 11 9.28 -22.73 -2.43
C ASN A 11 8.84 -21.77 -3.57
N SER A 12 7.54 -21.68 -3.85
CA SER A 12 7.00 -20.86 -4.94
C SER A 12 7.28 -19.38 -4.69
N LEU A 13 7.24 -18.54 -5.73
CA LEU A 13 7.43 -17.10 -5.56
C LEU A 13 6.44 -16.50 -4.55
N ALA A 14 5.19 -16.96 -4.57
CA ALA A 14 4.19 -16.56 -3.59
C ALA A 14 4.59 -16.93 -2.15
N HIS A 15 5.10 -18.15 -1.92
CA HIS A 15 5.61 -18.54 -0.59
C HIS A 15 6.84 -17.73 -0.17
N GLN A 16 7.75 -17.42 -1.09
CA GLN A 16 8.92 -16.60 -0.81
C GLN A 16 8.54 -15.17 -0.40
N LEU A 17 7.59 -14.56 -1.11
CA LEU A 17 7.09 -13.21 -0.79
C LEU A 17 6.32 -13.19 0.52
N ALA A 18 5.45 -14.17 0.76
CA ALA A 18 4.73 -14.30 2.03
C ALA A 18 5.70 -14.52 3.19
N ASN A 19 6.70 -15.38 3.03
CA ASN A 19 7.72 -15.60 4.05
C ASN A 19 8.49 -14.30 4.33
N PHE A 20 8.94 -13.58 3.28
CA PHE A 20 9.60 -12.29 3.45
C PHE A 20 8.76 -11.30 4.26
N ALA A 21 7.48 -11.12 3.89
CA ALA A 21 6.58 -10.22 4.58
C ALA A 21 6.32 -10.63 6.04
N CYS A 22 6.18 -11.92 6.31
CA CYS A 22 5.92 -12.43 7.67
C CYS A 22 7.17 -12.44 8.58
N THR A 23 8.38 -12.39 8.01
CA THR A 23 9.63 -12.48 8.80
C THR A 23 10.40 -11.18 8.92
N LEU A 24 10.09 -10.15 8.12
CA LEU A 24 10.79 -8.88 8.20
C LEU A 24 10.39 -8.12 9.47
N GLU A 25 11.36 -7.79 10.31
CA GLU A 25 11.16 -7.00 11.51
C GLU A 25 11.66 -5.57 11.32
N TYR A 26 11.17 -4.63 12.13
CA TYR A 26 11.62 -3.24 12.08
C TYR A 26 13.14 -3.12 12.31
N GLU A 27 13.70 -3.97 13.15
CA GLU A 27 15.11 -4.07 13.49
C GLU A 27 15.99 -4.44 12.29
N ASP A 28 15.44 -5.11 11.28
CA ASP A 28 16.13 -5.44 10.03
C ASP A 28 16.28 -4.22 9.11
N LEU A 29 15.49 -3.17 9.34
CA LEU A 29 15.50 -1.98 8.50
C LEU A 29 16.70 -1.10 8.79
N GLY A 30 17.48 -0.82 7.74
CA GLY A 30 18.54 0.18 7.82
C GLY A 30 18.01 1.56 8.21
N LYS A 31 18.81 2.34 8.95
CA LYS A 31 18.43 3.70 9.39
C LYS A 31 17.98 4.61 8.23
N ASN A 32 18.62 4.46 7.07
CA ASN A 32 18.25 5.23 5.87
C ASN A 32 16.88 4.80 5.32
N THR A 33 16.58 3.49 5.30
CA THR A 33 15.25 2.98 4.91
C THR A 33 14.16 3.56 5.79
N VAL A 34 14.34 3.47 7.12
CA VAL A 34 13.40 4.06 8.09
C VAL A 34 13.23 5.57 7.85
N HIS A 35 14.32 6.29 7.59
CA HIS A 35 14.27 7.72 7.30
C HIS A 35 13.48 8.02 6.02
N GLU A 36 13.73 7.30 4.94
CA GLU A 36 13.04 7.52 3.66
C GLU A 36 11.57 7.11 3.72
N VAL A 37 11.21 6.03 4.41
CA VAL A 37 9.80 5.68 4.63
C VAL A 37 9.07 6.82 5.33
N LYS A 38 9.63 7.38 6.41
CA LYS A 38 9.04 8.54 7.11
C LYS A 38 8.88 9.76 6.21
N ARG A 39 9.85 10.02 5.33
CA ARG A 39 9.76 11.13 4.38
C ARG A 39 8.62 10.94 3.38
N ARG A 40 8.48 9.72 2.84
CA ARG A 40 7.46 9.40 1.82
C ARG A 40 6.07 9.39 2.45
N LEU A 41 5.98 8.98 3.72
CA LEU A 41 4.77 9.09 4.53
C LEU A 41 4.31 10.55 4.63
N ILE A 42 5.20 11.46 5.05
CA ILE A 42 4.89 12.90 5.18
C ILE A 42 4.53 13.52 3.83
N ASP A 43 5.28 13.16 2.78
CA ASP A 43 5.04 13.61 1.41
C ASP A 43 3.66 13.17 0.88
N SER A 44 3.28 11.90 1.11
CA SER A 44 1.98 11.36 0.70
C SER A 44 0.83 12.05 1.41
N LEU A 45 0.98 12.36 2.70
CA LEU A 45 0.01 13.17 3.44
C LEU A 45 -0.10 14.59 2.87
N GLY A 46 1.04 15.19 2.47
CA GLY A 46 1.07 16.48 1.79
C GLY A 46 0.30 16.47 0.46
N CYS A 47 0.51 15.43 -0.35
CA CYS A 47 -0.23 15.23 -1.61
C CYS A 47 -1.73 15.08 -1.36
N ALA A 48 -2.12 14.26 -0.37
CA ALA A 48 -3.51 14.04 -0.03
C ALA A 48 -4.23 15.32 0.41
N LEU A 49 -3.58 16.14 1.22
CA LEU A 49 -4.12 17.43 1.66
C LEU A 49 -4.16 18.45 0.52
N GLY A 50 -3.18 18.41 -0.38
CA GLY A 50 -3.17 19.25 -1.59
C GLY A 50 -4.38 18.97 -2.48
N ALA A 51 -4.67 17.70 -2.75
CA ALA A 51 -5.77 17.26 -3.60
C ALA A 51 -7.15 17.27 -2.92
N TRP A 52 -7.24 17.74 -1.68
CA TRP A 52 -8.42 17.56 -0.81
C TRP A 52 -9.75 18.03 -1.41
N ASN A 53 -9.72 19.20 -2.06
CA ASN A 53 -10.90 19.87 -2.62
C ASN A 53 -11.20 19.47 -4.06
N GLU A 54 -10.41 18.57 -4.63
CA GLU A 54 -10.59 18.14 -6.01
C GLU A 54 -11.85 17.28 -6.15
N GLU A 55 -12.51 17.36 -7.31
CA GLU A 55 -13.82 16.75 -7.51
C GLU A 55 -13.78 15.21 -7.28
N PRO A 56 -12.83 14.45 -7.87
CA PRO A 56 -12.77 13.01 -7.62
C PRO A 56 -12.48 12.65 -6.16
N CYS A 57 -11.62 13.42 -5.49
CA CYS A 57 -11.32 13.27 -4.06
C CYS A 57 -12.56 13.52 -3.20
N THR A 58 -13.37 14.53 -3.56
CA THR A 58 -14.62 14.87 -2.88
C THR A 58 -15.67 13.78 -3.06
N ILE A 59 -15.80 13.21 -4.26
CA ILE A 59 -16.70 12.09 -4.53
C ILE A 59 -16.27 10.85 -3.74
N ALA A 60 -14.99 10.48 -3.80
CA ALA A 60 -14.47 9.31 -3.10
C ALA A 60 -14.65 9.41 -1.58
N ARG A 61 -14.38 10.59 -1.01
CA ARG A 61 -14.65 10.89 0.41
C ARG A 61 -16.13 10.80 0.73
N GLY A 62 -17.00 11.37 -0.11
CA GLY A 62 -18.45 11.31 0.07
C GLY A 62 -18.95 9.87 0.17
N LEU A 63 -18.49 9.00 -0.74
CA LEU A 63 -18.80 7.56 -0.71
C LEU A 63 -18.30 6.88 0.55
N ALA A 64 -17.06 7.16 0.98
CA ALA A 64 -16.52 6.56 2.20
C ALA A 64 -17.29 6.99 3.46
N THR A 65 -17.81 8.23 3.50
CA THR A 65 -18.58 8.74 4.64
C THR A 65 -19.99 8.15 4.78
N GLU A 66 -20.51 7.48 3.77
CA GLU A 66 -21.78 6.72 3.85
C GLU A 66 -21.68 5.50 4.77
N PHE A 67 -20.45 5.04 5.06
CA PHE A 67 -20.19 3.86 5.87
C PHE A 67 -19.43 4.23 7.14
N SER A 68 -19.81 3.64 8.27
CA SER A 68 -19.13 3.83 9.56
C SER A 68 -18.65 2.49 10.11
N ALA A 69 -17.46 2.46 10.70
CA ALA A 69 -16.94 1.28 11.39
C ALA A 69 -16.34 1.64 12.75
N LYS A 70 -16.63 0.82 13.78
CA LYS A 70 -16.05 1.00 15.12
C LYS A 70 -14.54 0.74 15.13
N LEU A 71 -14.12 -0.33 14.45
CA LEU A 71 -12.72 -0.66 14.15
C LEU A 71 -12.45 -0.25 12.70
N GLY A 72 -12.59 1.04 12.44
CA GLY A 72 -12.41 1.65 11.12
C GLY A 72 -11.17 2.52 11.06
N ALA A 73 -10.98 3.15 9.91
CA ALA A 73 -9.89 4.08 9.68
C ALA A 73 -10.41 5.47 9.30
N THR A 74 -9.62 6.47 9.66
CA THR A 74 -9.94 7.87 9.48
C THR A 74 -9.81 8.23 8.00
N VAL A 75 -10.84 8.88 7.46
CA VAL A 75 -10.70 9.59 6.19
C VAL A 75 -9.88 10.84 6.47
N ILE A 76 -8.70 10.95 5.86
CA ILE A 76 -7.72 12.03 6.06
C ILE A 76 -8.44 13.37 6.04
N GLY A 77 -8.07 14.34 6.87
CA GLY A 77 -8.71 15.66 6.87
C GLY A 77 -10.12 15.70 7.48
N THR A 78 -10.61 14.60 8.05
CA THR A 78 -11.89 14.53 8.79
C THR A 78 -11.72 13.86 10.15
N THR A 79 -12.81 13.77 10.91
CA THR A 79 -12.93 12.93 12.12
C THR A 79 -13.73 11.64 11.87
N HIS A 80 -14.15 11.38 10.63
CA HIS A 80 -14.99 10.25 10.27
C HIS A 80 -14.17 8.97 10.13
N LYS A 81 -14.64 7.87 10.74
CA LYS A 81 -14.05 6.54 10.60
C LYS A 81 -14.91 5.65 9.71
N ALA A 82 -14.41 5.36 8.51
CA ALA A 82 -15.03 4.42 7.57
C ALA A 82 -14.46 3.00 7.75
N PRO A 83 -15.11 1.96 7.19
CA PRO A 83 -14.46 0.67 7.00
C PRO A 83 -13.08 0.85 6.31
N PRO A 84 -12.05 0.05 6.68
CA PRO A 84 -10.67 0.32 6.24
C PRO A 84 -10.48 0.33 4.72
N ASP A 85 -11.21 -0.50 3.99
CA ASP A 85 -11.22 -0.52 2.52
C ASP A 85 -11.78 0.77 1.92
N TRP A 86 -12.88 1.31 2.47
CA TRP A 86 -13.43 2.60 2.07
C TRP A 86 -12.51 3.78 2.42
N ALA A 87 -11.91 3.77 3.60
CA ALA A 87 -10.94 4.78 4.00
C ALA A 87 -9.69 4.73 3.11
N ALA A 88 -9.15 3.54 2.83
CA ALA A 88 -8.02 3.36 1.93
C ALA A 88 -8.34 3.89 0.53
N PHE A 89 -9.53 3.59 -0.02
CA PHE A 89 -9.95 4.10 -1.32
C PHE A 89 -10.01 5.63 -1.37
N ALA A 90 -10.69 6.27 -0.39
CA ALA A 90 -10.81 7.72 -0.35
C ALA A 90 -9.45 8.41 -0.14
N ASN A 91 -8.64 7.90 0.78
CA ASN A 91 -7.32 8.44 1.07
C ASN A 91 -6.35 8.25 -0.11
N GLY A 92 -6.36 7.07 -0.74
CA GLY A 92 -5.54 6.75 -1.90
C GLY A 92 -5.87 7.62 -3.12
N CYS A 93 -7.16 7.90 -3.34
CA CYS A 93 -7.59 8.86 -4.36
C CYS A 93 -6.89 10.22 -4.14
N CYS A 94 -6.92 10.76 -2.91
CA CYS A 94 -6.25 12.02 -2.60
C CYS A 94 -4.73 11.95 -2.75
N ILE A 95 -4.08 10.89 -2.26
CA ILE A 95 -2.62 10.72 -2.34
C ILE A 95 -2.15 10.78 -3.79
N ARG A 96 -2.85 10.09 -4.69
CA ARG A 96 -2.41 9.92 -6.09
C ARG A 96 -2.88 11.03 -7.05
N TYR A 97 -3.92 11.79 -6.70
CA TYR A 97 -4.69 12.58 -7.66
C TYR A 97 -3.86 13.54 -8.52
N PHE A 98 -3.02 14.37 -7.90
CA PHE A 98 -2.23 15.37 -8.64
C PHE A 98 -0.99 14.81 -9.34
N ASP A 99 -0.68 13.53 -9.15
CA ASP A 99 0.57 12.93 -9.65
C ASP A 99 1.83 13.62 -9.09
N TYR A 100 1.74 14.11 -7.85
CA TYR A 100 2.86 14.73 -7.12
C TYR A 100 3.52 13.79 -6.12
N ASN A 101 2.89 12.65 -5.84
CA ASN A 101 3.43 11.65 -4.96
C ASN A 101 4.63 10.95 -5.60
N ASP A 102 5.40 10.22 -4.79
CA ASP A 102 6.68 9.67 -5.19
C ASP A 102 6.61 8.81 -6.47
N THR A 103 7.76 8.65 -7.12
CA THR A 103 7.85 7.87 -8.36
C THR A 103 9.04 6.93 -8.31
N TYR A 104 8.82 5.71 -8.78
CA TYR A 104 9.85 4.72 -9.05
C TYR A 104 9.90 4.44 -10.55
N LEU A 105 11.03 4.76 -11.18
CA LEU A 105 11.22 4.59 -12.62
C LEU A 105 12.12 3.38 -12.88
N SER A 106 11.52 2.29 -13.36
CA SER A 106 12.22 1.09 -13.78
C SER A 106 11.63 0.55 -15.09
N LYS A 107 11.74 -0.76 -15.38
CA LYS A 107 11.12 -1.35 -16.58
C LYS A 107 9.62 -1.09 -16.60
N GLU A 108 8.95 -1.22 -15.46
CA GLU A 108 7.62 -0.67 -15.22
C GLU A 108 7.76 0.56 -14.30
N PRO A 109 7.16 1.72 -14.65
CA PRO A 109 7.08 2.85 -13.72
C PRO A 109 5.99 2.60 -12.67
N ALA A 110 6.17 3.13 -11.46
CA ALA A 110 5.18 3.03 -10.40
C ALA A 110 5.23 4.21 -9.43
N HIS A 111 4.19 4.31 -8.61
CA HIS A 111 4.12 5.19 -7.44
C HIS A 111 3.96 4.34 -6.17
N PRO A 112 5.06 3.86 -5.55
CA PRO A 112 4.97 2.97 -4.40
C PRO A 112 4.27 3.59 -3.18
N SER A 113 4.25 4.93 -3.07
CA SER A 113 3.46 5.65 -2.06
C SER A 113 1.95 5.38 -2.11
N ASP A 114 1.41 4.87 -3.21
CA ASP A 114 -0.02 4.52 -3.30
C ASP A 114 -0.41 3.48 -2.21
N ASN A 115 0.51 2.61 -1.80
CA ASN A 115 0.29 1.62 -0.74
C ASN A 115 0.05 2.25 0.64
N PHE A 116 0.47 3.51 0.90
CA PHE A 116 0.25 4.14 2.21
C PHE A 116 -1.22 4.26 2.56
N SER A 117 -2.09 4.39 1.56
CA SER A 117 -3.54 4.46 1.77
C SER A 117 -4.06 3.23 2.53
N ALA A 118 -3.66 2.04 2.12
CA ALA A 118 -4.02 0.78 2.76
C ALA A 118 -3.26 0.54 4.07
N VAL A 119 -1.94 0.82 4.08
CA VAL A 119 -1.11 0.68 5.29
C VAL A 119 -1.65 1.53 6.44
N PHE A 120 -2.04 2.78 6.18
CA PHE A 120 -2.66 3.62 7.21
C PHE A 120 -4.03 3.11 7.62
N ALA A 121 -4.85 2.69 6.65
CA ALA A 121 -6.21 2.28 6.95
C ALA A 121 -6.25 1.02 7.82
N ILE A 122 -5.50 -0.01 7.43
CA ILE A 122 -5.40 -1.23 8.24
C ILE A 122 -4.66 -0.96 9.53
N GLY A 123 -3.56 -0.20 9.48
CA GLY A 123 -2.78 0.15 10.65
C GLY A 123 -3.60 0.85 11.74
N GLU A 124 -4.45 1.82 11.39
CA GLU A 124 -5.36 2.44 12.37
C GLU A 124 -6.42 1.45 12.88
N ALA A 125 -6.97 0.61 12.01
CA ALA A 125 -8.02 -0.33 12.37
C ALA A 125 -7.57 -1.42 13.35
N VAL A 126 -6.28 -1.79 13.30
CA VAL A 126 -5.65 -2.79 14.18
C VAL A 126 -4.81 -2.19 15.30
N ASP A 127 -4.83 -0.86 15.49
CA ASP A 127 -4.04 -0.14 16.48
C ASP A 127 -2.51 -0.39 16.36
N ALA A 128 -2.02 -0.40 15.12
CA ALA A 128 -0.61 -0.62 14.81
C ALA A 128 0.27 0.54 15.29
N THR A 129 1.44 0.18 15.80
CA THR A 129 2.51 1.11 16.16
C THR A 129 3.16 1.73 14.92
N GLY A 130 3.81 2.87 15.08
CA GLY A 130 4.58 3.49 14.00
C GLY A 130 5.71 2.60 13.44
N ARG A 131 6.23 1.65 14.23
CA ARG A 131 7.23 0.68 13.77
C ARG A 131 6.62 -0.33 12.81
N GLU A 132 5.42 -0.83 13.12
CA GLU A 132 4.67 -1.74 12.23
C GLU A 132 4.29 -1.03 10.93
N ILE A 133 3.80 0.22 10.99
CA ILE A 133 3.52 1.04 9.80
C ILE A 133 4.75 1.20 8.90
N ILE A 134 5.92 1.48 9.49
CA ILE A 134 7.15 1.65 8.72
C ILE A 134 7.59 0.33 8.08
N THR A 135 7.42 -0.79 8.79
CA THR A 135 7.79 -2.12 8.31
C THR A 135 6.87 -2.56 7.17
N ALA A 136 5.55 -2.39 7.32
CA ALA A 136 4.56 -2.63 6.27
C ALA A 136 4.84 -1.80 5.01
N ALA A 137 5.11 -0.50 5.17
CA ALA A 137 5.47 0.36 4.04
C ALA A 137 6.77 -0.09 3.35
N ALA A 138 7.78 -0.53 4.11
CA ALA A 138 9.00 -1.08 3.54
C ALA A 138 8.76 -2.37 2.75
N ILE A 139 7.91 -3.27 3.26
CA ILE A 139 7.48 -4.50 2.57
C ILE A 139 6.80 -4.13 1.25
N ALA A 140 5.84 -3.21 1.27
CA ALA A 140 5.11 -2.78 0.07
C ALA A 140 6.06 -2.26 -1.01
N TYR A 141 6.97 -1.35 -0.63
CA TYR A 141 7.94 -0.76 -1.55
C TYR A 141 8.87 -1.82 -2.12
N GLU A 142 9.44 -2.68 -1.28
CA GLU A 142 10.39 -3.72 -1.73
C GLU A 142 9.73 -4.67 -2.74
N VAL A 143 8.51 -5.13 -2.46
CA VAL A 143 7.78 -6.04 -3.35
C VAL A 143 7.45 -5.36 -4.68
N GLN A 144 6.85 -4.17 -4.64
CA GLN A 144 6.41 -3.49 -5.86
C GLN A 144 7.59 -3.08 -6.74
N CYS A 145 8.64 -2.51 -6.15
CA CYS A 145 9.84 -2.10 -6.88
C CYS A 145 10.54 -3.31 -7.52
N ARG A 146 10.61 -4.46 -6.83
CA ARG A 146 11.15 -5.69 -7.43
C ARG A 146 10.35 -6.15 -8.63
N PHE A 147 9.01 -6.08 -8.60
CA PHE A 147 8.22 -6.40 -9.78
C PHE A 147 8.49 -5.42 -10.93
N CYS A 148 8.58 -4.13 -10.62
CA CYS A 148 8.92 -3.09 -11.60
C CYS A 148 10.29 -3.31 -12.26
N ASP A 149 11.27 -3.80 -11.49
CA ASP A 149 12.61 -4.15 -12.00
C ASP A 149 12.61 -5.38 -12.90
N GLN A 150 11.71 -6.32 -12.67
CA GLN A 150 11.71 -7.58 -13.41
C GLN A 150 11.00 -7.47 -14.75
N ALA A 151 9.79 -6.90 -14.80
CA ALA A 151 8.98 -6.92 -16.00
C ALA A 151 8.06 -5.71 -16.16
N SER A 152 7.96 -5.23 -17.40
CA SER A 152 6.86 -4.34 -17.79
C SER A 152 5.61 -5.14 -18.14
N ILE A 153 4.48 -4.71 -17.60
CA ILE A 153 3.14 -5.25 -17.88
C ILE A 153 2.31 -4.31 -18.76
N ARG A 154 2.68 -3.03 -18.85
CA ARG A 154 2.07 -2.06 -19.79
C ARG A 154 2.18 -2.48 -21.24
N ALA A 155 3.32 -3.04 -21.64
CA ALA A 155 3.49 -3.59 -22.99
C ALA A 155 2.50 -4.74 -23.32
N ARG A 156 1.84 -5.30 -22.31
CA ARG A 156 0.84 -6.37 -22.42
C ARG A 156 -0.59 -5.88 -22.17
N GLY A 157 -0.81 -4.57 -22.10
CA GLY A 157 -2.14 -3.97 -21.92
C GLY A 157 -2.64 -3.86 -20.47
N TRP A 158 -1.77 -4.10 -19.48
CA TRP A 158 -2.10 -3.96 -18.06
C TRP A 158 -1.50 -2.67 -17.49
N ASP A 159 -2.19 -2.03 -16.56
CA ASP A 159 -1.62 -0.87 -15.88
C ASP A 159 -0.83 -1.26 -14.63
N HIS A 160 0.16 -0.45 -14.27
CA HIS A 160 1.09 -0.68 -13.17
C HIS A 160 0.45 -0.82 -11.77
N PRO A 161 -0.74 -0.27 -11.44
CA PRO A 161 -1.38 -0.52 -10.14
C PRO A 161 -1.70 -2.00 -9.90
N THR A 162 -1.68 -2.82 -10.94
CA THR A 162 -1.76 -4.29 -10.82
C THR A 162 -0.69 -4.85 -9.89
N TYR A 163 0.53 -4.30 -9.90
CA TYR A 163 1.57 -4.69 -8.94
C TYR A 163 1.28 -4.20 -7.52
N GLY A 164 0.64 -3.03 -7.40
CA GLY A 164 0.18 -2.46 -6.12
C GLY A 164 -0.74 -3.40 -5.35
N ALA A 165 -1.61 -4.15 -6.04
CA ALA A 165 -2.50 -5.11 -5.40
C ALA A 165 -1.74 -6.21 -4.62
N PHE A 166 -0.60 -6.68 -5.14
CA PHE A 166 0.22 -7.68 -4.45
C PHE A 166 1.03 -7.10 -3.30
N SER A 167 1.63 -5.91 -3.50
CA SER A 167 2.41 -5.25 -2.45
C SER A 167 1.54 -4.80 -1.28
N THR A 168 0.34 -4.27 -1.56
CA THR A 168 -0.64 -3.88 -0.54
C THR A 168 -1.15 -5.08 0.24
N ALA A 169 -1.34 -6.24 -0.39
CA ALA A 169 -1.79 -7.44 0.30
C ALA A 169 -0.73 -8.07 1.23
N LEU A 170 0.55 -7.80 0.97
CA LEU A 170 1.67 -8.31 1.78
C LEU A 170 2.05 -7.38 2.93
N ALA A 171 1.78 -6.09 2.80
CA ALA A 171 2.06 -5.06 3.79
C ALA A 171 0.99 -5.04 4.90
#